data_AF-A0A0C4DRJ0-F1
#
_entry.id   AF-A0A0C4DRJ0-F1
#
_cell.length_a   1.000
_cell.length_b   1.000
_cell.length_c   1.000
_cell.angle_alpha   90.00
_cell.angle_beta   90.00
_cell.angle_gamma   90.00
#
_symmetry.space_group_name_H-M   'P 1'
#
loop_
_entity.id
_entity.type
_entity.pdbx_description
1 polymer ?
#
loop_
_entity_poly.entity_id
_entity_poly.type
_entity_poly.pdbx_seq_one_letter_code
_entity_poly.pdbx_strand_id
1 'polypeptide(L)'
;MADQSQIPAGAHEVQEDKCYVALTNDRLDVQAVMDRVRSPEAGAIVVFVGTTRDNFDGKAVKELQYSAYNPVALRSMMSIAKDAVEKHGLKGIAMVHRLGVVPVGEDSIVVTVSAPHRQAAWRAGEEGVDDACAYAFAVGLGACRGLAQSHIPKP
;
A
#
# COMPACT_ATOMS: atom_id res chain seq x y z
N MET A 1 -13.65 -25.88 1.30
CA MET A 1 -12.64 -25.84 2.36
C MET A 1 -11.53 -24.94 1.82
N ALA A 2 -11.48 -23.68 2.28
CA ALA A 2 -10.50 -22.72 1.77
C ALA A 2 -9.12 -23.09 2.32
N ASP A 3 -8.17 -23.29 1.41
CA ASP A 3 -6.77 -23.51 1.72
C ASP A 3 -6.23 -22.27 2.45
N GLN A 4 -5.95 -22.43 3.74
CA GLN A 4 -5.30 -21.42 4.55
C GLN A 4 -3.82 -21.43 4.17
N SER A 5 -3.49 -20.84 3.01
CA SER A 5 -2.13 -20.68 2.52
C SER A 5 -1.29 -19.98 3.59
N GLN A 6 -0.48 -20.78 4.29
CA GLN A 6 0.34 -20.34 5.40
C GLN A 6 1.47 -19.47 4.81
N ILE A 7 1.28 -18.14 4.80
CA ILE A 7 2.32 -17.19 4.36
C ILE A 7 3.62 -17.52 5.13
N PRO A 8 4.72 -17.91 4.44
CA PRO A 8 5.94 -18.29 5.12
C PRO A 8 6.51 -17.11 5.91
N ALA A 9 7.17 -17.40 7.04
CA ALA A 9 7.64 -16.39 7.99
C ALA A 9 8.66 -15.37 7.44
N GLY A 10 9.16 -15.57 6.22
CA GLY A 10 10.03 -14.65 5.48
C GLY A 10 9.49 -14.18 4.13
N ALA A 11 8.20 -14.39 3.84
CA ALA A 11 7.61 -13.85 2.63
C ALA A 11 7.52 -12.32 2.72
N HIS A 12 7.96 -11.66 1.66
CA HIS A 12 7.85 -10.22 1.47
C HIS A 12 6.83 -9.87 0.39
N GLU A 13 6.35 -10.87 -0.36
CA GLU A 13 5.33 -10.73 -1.38
C GLU A 13 4.46 -11.98 -1.43
N VAL A 14 3.20 -11.80 -1.82
CA VAL A 14 2.25 -12.87 -2.08
C VAL A 14 1.43 -12.52 -3.31
N GLN A 15 1.26 -13.49 -4.19
CA GLN A 15 0.41 -13.38 -5.37
C GLN A 15 -0.61 -14.52 -5.38
N GLU A 16 -1.88 -14.16 -5.51
CA GLU A 16 -2.99 -15.11 -5.63
C GLU A 16 -3.99 -14.58 -6.66
N ASP A 17 -4.22 -15.34 -7.74
CA ASP A 17 -5.09 -14.97 -8.86
C ASP A 17 -4.84 -13.55 -9.39
N LYS A 18 -5.77 -12.64 -9.12
CA LYS A 18 -5.77 -11.23 -9.55
C LYS A 18 -5.13 -10.29 -8.52
N CYS A 19 -4.68 -10.81 -7.39
CA CYS A 19 -4.20 -10.03 -6.25
C CYS A 19 -2.70 -10.19 -6.08
N TYR A 20 -1.98 -9.08 -5.98
CA TYR A 20 -0.57 -9.04 -5.61
C TYR A 20 -0.37 -8.10 -4.42
N VAL A 21 0.32 -8.56 -3.38
CA VAL A 21 0.64 -7.73 -2.22
C VAL A 21 2.10 -7.90 -1.83
N ALA A 22 2.77 -6.81 -1.48
CA ALA A 22 4.17 -6.87 -1.09
C ALA A 22 4.58 -5.80 -0.07
N LEU A 23 5.63 -6.13 0.68
CA LEU A 23 6.33 -5.29 1.65
C LEU A 23 7.81 -5.25 1.28
N THR A 24 8.35 -4.06 1.08
CA THR A 24 9.77 -3.90 0.68
C THR A 24 10.43 -2.77 1.47
N ASN A 25 11.75 -2.82 1.64
CA ASN A 25 12.52 -1.67 2.16
C ASN A 25 13.02 -0.74 1.04
N ASP A 26 12.91 -1.18 -0.22
CA ASP A 26 13.36 -0.44 -1.39
C ASP A 26 12.38 0.66 -1.80
N ARG A 27 12.85 1.58 -2.66
CA ARG A 27 11.98 2.59 -3.26
C ARG A 27 10.93 1.93 -4.14
N LEU A 28 9.72 2.47 -4.14
CA LEU A 28 8.61 1.92 -4.91
C LEU A 28 8.75 2.31 -6.38
N ASP A 29 8.68 1.32 -7.26
CA ASP A 29 8.58 1.52 -8.71
C ASP A 29 7.11 1.46 -9.12
N VAL A 30 6.51 2.64 -9.29
CA VAL A 30 5.09 2.79 -9.64
C VAL A 30 4.76 2.09 -10.97
N GLN A 31 5.67 2.13 -11.95
CA GLN A 31 5.46 1.51 -13.25
C GLN A 31 5.46 -0.01 -13.13
N ALA A 32 6.42 -0.58 -12.39
CA ALA A 32 6.49 -2.02 -12.16
C ALA A 32 5.25 -2.54 -11.42
N VAL A 33 4.72 -1.78 -10.45
CA VAL A 33 3.48 -2.16 -9.75
C VAL A 33 2.26 -2.06 -10.67
N MET A 34 2.15 -1.00 -11.48
CA MET A 34 1.07 -0.83 -12.46
C MET A 34 1.06 -1.95 -13.51
N ASP A 35 2.24 -2.40 -13.95
CA ASP A 35 2.35 -3.45 -14.95
C ASP A 35 1.83 -4.80 -14.47
N ARG A 36 1.80 -5.05 -13.14
CA ARG A 36 1.24 -6.28 -12.56
C ARG A 36 -0.28 -6.41 -12.72
N VAL A 37 -1.00 -5.30 -12.90
CA VAL A 37 -2.47 -5.33 -13.04
C VAL A 37 -2.92 -5.21 -14.49
N ARG A 38 -2.00 -5.14 -15.46
CA ARG A 38 -2.37 -5.07 -16.88
C ARG A 38 -3.07 -6.35 -17.33
N SER A 39 -4.15 -6.17 -18.10
CA SER A 39 -4.89 -7.26 -18.69
C SER A 39 -5.52 -6.80 -20.01
N PRO A 40 -5.61 -7.66 -21.05
CA PRO A 40 -6.39 -7.38 -22.25
C PRO A 40 -7.87 -7.09 -21.97
N GLU A 41 -8.39 -7.54 -20.82
CA GLU A 41 -9.77 -7.32 -20.41
C GLU A 41 -9.98 -6.02 -19.61
N ALA A 42 -8.91 -5.28 -19.32
CA ALA A 42 -8.95 -4.03 -18.57
C ALA A 42 -8.90 -2.82 -19.50
N GLY A 43 -9.99 -2.03 -19.50
CA GLY A 43 -10.06 -0.77 -20.21
C GLY A 43 -9.57 0.43 -19.40
N ALA A 44 -9.28 0.25 -18.11
CA ALA A 44 -8.78 1.30 -17.24
C ALA A 44 -7.86 0.73 -16.15
N ILE A 45 -6.85 1.52 -15.79
CA ILE A 45 -6.00 1.31 -14.62
C ILE A 45 -6.02 2.60 -13.80
N VAL A 46 -6.21 2.48 -12.49
CA VAL A 46 -6.08 3.58 -11.53
C VAL A 46 -4.92 3.26 -10.61
N VAL A 47 -4.10 4.28 -10.37
CA VAL A 47 -2.92 4.20 -9.52
C VAL A 47 -3.03 5.25 -8.43
N PHE A 48 -2.92 4.80 -7.19
CA PHE A 48 -2.75 5.65 -6.03
C PHE A 48 -1.32 5.51 -5.50
N VAL A 49 -0.72 6.65 -5.16
CA VAL A 49 0.60 6.72 -4.54
C VAL A 49 0.49 7.56 -3.28
N GLY A 50 0.74 6.93 -2.13
CA GLY A 50 0.83 7.63 -0.86
C GLY A 50 2.23 8.18 -0.67
N THR A 51 2.34 9.48 -0.41
CA THR A 51 3.62 10.18 -0.19
C THR A 51 3.73 10.74 1.21
N THR A 52 4.96 10.81 1.73
CA THR A 52 5.19 11.40 3.04
C THR A 52 5.06 12.92 2.98
N ARG A 53 4.13 13.46 3.77
CA ARG A 53 3.94 14.92 3.93
C ARG A 53 4.92 15.50 4.95
N ASP A 54 5.23 16.77 4.79
CA ASP A 54 6.16 17.52 5.67
C ASP A 54 5.52 17.99 6.99
N ASN A 55 4.24 17.69 7.21
CA ASN A 55 3.52 18.10 8.40
C ASN A 55 2.53 17.02 8.89
N PHE A 56 2.36 16.95 10.20
CA PHE A 56 1.33 16.16 10.86
C PHE A 56 0.93 16.84 12.18
N ASP A 57 -0.38 17.09 12.35
CA ASP A 57 -0.93 17.72 13.56
C ASP A 57 -0.22 19.03 13.96
N GLY A 58 0.03 19.90 12.97
CA GLY A 58 0.71 21.17 13.15
C GLY A 58 2.22 21.10 13.41
N LYS A 59 2.83 19.90 13.38
CA LYS A 59 4.27 19.69 13.61
C LYS A 59 4.98 19.33 12.31
N ALA A 60 6.20 19.84 12.14
CA ALA A 60 7.05 19.48 11.01
C ALA A 60 7.53 18.02 11.13
N VAL A 61 7.43 17.30 10.02
CA VAL A 61 7.84 15.91 9.84
C VAL A 61 8.97 15.88 8.81
N LYS A 62 10.04 15.13 9.10
CA LYS A 62 11.15 14.92 8.14
C LYS A 62 11.06 13.60 7.40
N GLU A 63 10.53 12.59 8.09
CA GLU A 63 10.41 11.22 7.61
C GLU A 63 9.37 10.47 8.42
N LEU A 64 8.90 9.36 7.85
CA LEU A 64 8.07 8.37 8.53
C LEU A 64 8.83 7.06 8.63
N GLN A 65 8.71 6.39 9.77
CA GLN A 65 9.27 5.06 9.96
C GLN A 65 8.14 4.03 10.01
N TYR A 66 8.19 3.06 9.11
CA TYR A 66 7.21 1.99 8.99
C TYR A 66 7.82 0.66 9.42
N SER A 67 7.14 -0.07 10.30
CA SER A 67 7.49 -1.43 10.70
C SER A 67 6.26 -2.32 10.64
N ALA A 68 6.41 -3.55 10.15
CA ALA A 68 5.33 -4.52 10.09
C ALA A 68 5.84 -5.90 10.49
N TYR A 69 4.96 -6.71 11.09
CA TYR A 69 5.16 -8.15 11.12
C TYR A 69 4.65 -8.73 9.79
N ASN A 70 5.59 -9.00 8.88
CA ASN A 70 5.32 -9.26 7.47
C ASN A 70 4.19 -10.28 7.21
N PRO A 71 4.11 -11.44 7.88
CA PRO A 71 3.05 -12.41 7.61
C PRO A 71 1.63 -11.90 7.94
N VAL A 72 1.47 -11.10 9.00
CA VAL A 72 0.14 -10.55 9.36
C VAL A 72 -0.26 -9.44 8.40
N ALA A 73 0.68 -8.55 8.08
CA ALA A 73 0.42 -7.46 7.15
C ALA A 73 0.06 -7.97 5.74
N LEU A 74 0.83 -8.93 5.20
CA LEU A 74 0.56 -9.51 3.89
C LEU A 74 -0.79 -10.25 3.84
N ARG A 75 -1.17 -11.01 4.87
CA ARG A 75 -2.48 -11.71 4.90
C ARG A 75 -3.65 -10.75 4.78
N SER A 76 -3.55 -9.61 5.43
CA SER A 76 -4.68 -8.69 5.48
C SER A 76 -4.72 -7.76 4.29
N MET A 77 -3.57 -7.32 3.78
CA MET A 77 -3.51 -6.69 2.45
C MET A 77 -4.12 -7.63 1.41
N MET A 78 -3.84 -8.94 1.49
CA MET A 78 -4.44 -9.92 0.59
C MET A 78 -5.95 -10.05 0.78
N SER A 79 -6.46 -10.01 2.02
CA SER A 79 -7.90 -10.02 2.30
C SER A 79 -8.59 -8.81 1.65
N ILE A 80 -8.07 -7.60 1.88
CA ILE A 80 -8.61 -6.36 1.30
C ILE A 80 -8.56 -6.42 -0.23
N ALA A 81 -7.46 -6.94 -0.79
CA ALA A 81 -7.30 -7.09 -2.23
C ALA A 81 -8.38 -8.01 -2.83
N LYS A 82 -8.63 -9.17 -2.21
CA LYS A 82 -9.66 -10.12 -2.63
C LYS A 82 -11.06 -9.51 -2.54
N ASP A 83 -11.37 -8.85 -1.42
CA ASP A 83 -12.66 -8.20 -1.22
C ASP A 83 -12.92 -7.12 -2.28
N ALA A 84 -11.91 -6.30 -2.60
CA ALA A 84 -11.99 -5.29 -3.65
C ALA A 84 -12.19 -5.90 -5.05
N VAL A 85 -11.50 -7.00 -5.36
CA VAL A 85 -11.66 -7.71 -6.63
C VAL A 85 -13.08 -8.24 -6.79
N GLU A 86 -13.62 -8.90 -5.76
CA GLU A 86 -14.98 -9.45 -5.79
C GLU A 86 -16.03 -8.36 -5.87
N LYS A 87 -15.92 -7.32 -5.04
CA LYS A 87 -16.89 -6.22 -4.96
C LYS A 87 -17.00 -5.39 -6.23
N HIS A 88 -15.88 -5.10 -6.89
CA HIS A 88 -15.82 -4.18 -8.03
C HIS A 88 -15.60 -4.87 -9.38
N GLY A 89 -15.47 -6.20 -9.40
CA GLY A 89 -15.25 -6.96 -10.63
C GLY A 89 -13.90 -6.65 -11.29
N LEU A 90 -12.86 -6.45 -10.48
CA LEU A 90 -11.54 -6.07 -10.97
C LEU A 90 -10.90 -7.19 -11.80
N LYS A 91 -9.97 -6.77 -12.66
CA LYS A 91 -9.10 -7.64 -13.45
C LYS A 91 -7.74 -7.85 -12.79
N GLY A 92 -7.33 -6.91 -11.93
CA GLY A 92 -6.12 -7.01 -11.14
C GLY A 92 -6.10 -5.95 -10.04
N ILE A 93 -5.44 -6.28 -8.94
CA ILE A 93 -5.08 -5.35 -7.87
C ILE A 93 -3.66 -5.65 -7.39
N ALA A 94 -2.86 -4.60 -7.21
CA ALA A 94 -1.52 -4.72 -6.64
C ALA A 94 -1.31 -3.66 -5.56
N MET A 95 -0.87 -4.08 -4.38
CA MET A 95 -0.56 -3.20 -3.24
C MET A 95 0.87 -3.43 -2.79
N VAL A 96 1.71 -2.40 -2.81
CA VAL A 96 3.09 -2.49 -2.31
C VAL A 96 3.32 -1.41 -1.29
N HIS A 97 3.75 -1.81 -0.09
CA HIS A 97 4.06 -0.87 0.98
C HIS A 97 5.57 -0.90 1.28
N ARG A 98 6.15 0.29 1.40
CA ARG A 98 7.53 0.47 1.82
C ARG A 98 7.66 0.44 3.34
N LEU A 99 8.65 -0.30 3.83
CA LEU A 99 9.03 -0.43 5.22
C LEU A 99 10.33 0.35 5.50
N GLY A 100 10.60 0.63 6.76
CA GLY A 100 11.74 1.41 7.20
C GLY A 100 11.47 2.91 7.08
N VAL A 101 12.53 3.69 6.82
CA VAL A 101 12.46 5.15 6.77
C VAL A 101 12.02 5.61 5.38
N VAL A 102 10.99 6.44 5.34
CA VAL A 102 10.46 7.09 4.14
C VAL A 102 10.52 8.61 4.34
N PRO A 103 11.46 9.30 3.68
CA PRO A 103 11.58 10.76 3.72
C PRO A 103 10.36 11.48 3.16
N VAL A 104 10.19 12.74 3.55
CA VAL A 104 9.22 13.66 2.93
C VAL A 104 9.35 13.67 1.40
N GLY A 105 8.21 13.60 0.72
CA GLY A 105 8.12 13.56 -0.74
C GLY A 105 8.39 12.20 -1.36
N GLU A 106 8.77 11.18 -0.57
CA GLU A 106 8.92 9.81 -1.08
C GLU A 106 7.66 8.97 -0.87
N ASP A 107 7.53 7.95 -1.72
CA ASP A 107 6.39 7.04 -1.77
C ASP A 107 6.48 6.01 -0.64
N SER A 108 5.41 5.93 0.16
CA SER A 108 5.25 4.95 1.23
C SER A 108 4.40 3.76 0.82
N ILE A 109 3.45 3.96 -0.09
CA ILE A 109 2.57 2.91 -0.59
C ILE A 109 2.15 3.19 -2.03
N VAL A 110 2.05 2.14 -2.84
CA VAL A 110 1.43 2.16 -4.16
C VAL A 110 0.30 1.16 -4.20
N VAL A 111 -0.89 1.60 -4.60
CA VAL A 111 -2.07 0.76 -4.84
C VAL A 111 -2.48 0.93 -6.28
N THR A 112 -2.58 -0.16 -7.04
CA THR A 112 -3.01 -0.14 -8.43
C THR A 112 -4.15 -1.10 -8.63
N VAL A 113 -5.14 -0.69 -9.40
CA VAL A 113 -6.30 -1.52 -9.75
C VAL A 113 -6.57 -1.44 -11.24
N SER A 114 -6.99 -2.54 -11.83
CA SER A 114 -7.45 -2.59 -13.22
C SER A 114 -8.88 -3.12 -13.31
N ALA A 115 -9.66 -2.50 -14.19
CA ALA A 115 -11.06 -2.87 -14.39
C ALA A 115 -11.47 -2.74 -15.86
N PRO A 116 -12.56 -3.39 -16.30
CA PRO A 116 -13.07 -3.24 -17.66
C PRO A 116 -13.42 -1.78 -18.01
N HIS A 117 -13.91 -1.02 -17.04
CA HIS A 117 -14.35 0.37 -17.21
C HIS A 117 -13.86 1.27 -16.08
N ARG A 118 -13.58 2.54 -16.43
CA ARG A 118 -13.00 3.53 -15.51
C ARG A 118 -13.76 3.73 -14.20
N GLN A 119 -15.09 3.62 -14.19
CA GLN A 119 -15.90 3.89 -12.99
C GLN A 119 -15.63 2.86 -11.88
N ALA A 120 -15.51 1.58 -12.24
CA ALA A 120 -15.16 0.53 -11.30
C ALA A 120 -13.72 0.71 -10.79
N ALA A 121 -12.79 1.08 -11.68
CA ALA A 121 -11.40 1.34 -11.29
C ALA A 121 -11.28 2.51 -10.28
N TRP A 122 -12.00 3.62 -10.48
CA TRP A 122 -11.98 4.74 -9.54
C TRP A 122 -12.57 4.39 -8.18
N ARG A 123 -13.74 3.74 -8.14
CA ARG A 123 -14.38 3.32 -6.88
C ARG A 123 -13.52 2.33 -6.10
N ALA A 124 -12.96 1.35 -6.78
CA ALA A 124 -12.07 0.39 -6.15
C ALA A 124 -10.75 1.03 -5.69
N GLY A 125 -10.24 2.03 -6.43
CA GLY A 125 -9.07 2.79 -6.04
C GLY A 125 -9.29 3.59 -4.76
N GLU A 126 -10.41 4.31 -4.66
CA GLU A 126 -10.78 5.06 -3.45
C GLU A 126 -10.97 4.13 -2.25
N GLU A 127 -11.84 3.11 -2.38
CA GLU A 127 -12.12 2.19 -1.27
C GLU A 127 -10.89 1.35 -0.88
N GLY A 128 -10.13 0.85 -1.85
CA GLY A 128 -8.94 0.06 -1.59
C GLY A 128 -7.84 0.85 -0.88
N VAL A 129 -7.75 2.16 -1.12
CA VAL A 129 -6.84 3.05 -0.41
C VAL A 129 -7.32 3.33 1.00
N ASP A 130 -8.61 3.58 1.18
CA ASP A 130 -9.20 3.81 2.51
C ASP A 130 -9.01 2.56 3.39
N ASP A 131 -9.28 1.37 2.86
CA ASP A 131 -9.11 0.11 3.57
C ASP A 131 -7.62 -0.19 3.84
N ALA A 132 -6.74 0.02 2.86
CA ALA A 132 -5.29 -0.16 3.05
C ALA A 132 -4.72 0.83 4.07
N CYS A 133 -5.15 2.09 4.06
CA CYS A 133 -4.75 3.10 5.04
C CYS A 133 -5.27 2.75 6.43
N ALA A 134 -6.56 2.42 6.55
CA ALA A 134 -7.17 2.00 7.81
C ALA A 134 -6.43 0.80 8.41
N TYR A 135 -6.01 -0.14 7.56
CA TYR A 135 -5.25 -1.30 7.99
C TYR A 135 -3.81 -0.98 8.39
N ALA A 136 -3.10 -0.12 7.65
CA ALA A 136 -1.76 0.33 8.02
C ALA A 136 -1.74 0.92 9.44
N PHE A 137 -2.76 1.69 9.81
CA PHE A 137 -2.92 2.15 11.20
C PHE A 137 -3.22 1.00 12.19
N ALA A 138 -4.03 0.01 11.81
CA ALA A 138 -4.44 -1.09 12.68
C ALA A 138 -3.34 -2.12 13.00
N VAL A 139 -2.39 -2.39 12.08
CA VAL A 139 -1.28 -3.34 12.35
C VAL A 139 -0.01 -2.72 12.91
N GLY A 140 -0.06 -1.45 13.31
CA GLY A 140 1.14 -0.78 13.78
C GLY A 140 2.17 -0.53 12.67
N LEU A 141 1.74 -0.53 11.40
CA LEU A 141 2.38 0.24 10.31
C LEU A 141 2.14 1.74 10.55
N GLY A 142 2.22 2.16 11.81
CA GLY A 142 2.08 3.53 12.24
C GLY A 142 3.38 4.26 11.95
N ALA A 143 3.24 5.40 11.30
CA ALA A 143 4.22 6.46 11.23
C ALA A 143 4.62 6.92 12.64
N CYS A 144 5.53 6.21 13.30
CA CYS A 144 5.96 6.53 14.66
C CYS A 144 7.45 6.86 14.69
N ARG A 145 7.70 8.18 14.73
CA ARG A 145 8.95 8.93 15.04
C ARG A 145 9.61 9.62 13.85
N GLY A 146 9.28 10.89 13.71
CA GLY A 146 10.01 11.88 12.91
C GLY A 146 9.67 13.32 13.34
N LEU A 147 9.25 13.52 14.60
CA LEU A 147 9.08 14.87 15.15
C LEU A 147 10.41 15.58 15.03
N ALA A 148 10.44 16.69 14.30
CA ALA A 148 11.62 17.51 14.16
C ALA A 148 12.26 17.72 15.54
N GLN A 149 13.50 17.25 15.72
CA GLN A 149 14.36 17.80 16.76
C GLN A 149 14.43 19.31 16.47
N SER A 150 13.79 20.10 17.31
CA SER A 150 13.87 21.55 17.30
C SER A 150 15.30 21.93 17.68
N HIS A 151 16.17 22.06 16.69
CA HIS A 151 17.42 22.80 16.87
C HIS A 151 17.05 24.29 16.89
N ILE A 152 16.66 24.77 18.06
CA ILE A 152 16.54 26.20 18.35
C ILE A 152 17.98 26.75 18.35
N PRO A 153 18.36 27.68 17.44
CA PRO A 153 19.64 28.37 17.59
C PRO A 153 19.57 29.19 18.88
N LYS A 154 20.48 28.91 19.82
CA LYS A 154 20.61 29.74 21.03
C LYS A 154 21.05 31.16 20.63
N PRO A 155 20.42 32.21 21.18
CA PRO A 155 20.96 33.57 21.10
C PRO A 155 22.27 33.68 21.90
#